data_AF-A0A3D4N2J1-F1
#
_entry.id   AF-A0A3D4N2J1-F1
#
_cell.length_a   1.000
_cell.length_b   1.000
_cell.length_c   1.000
_cell.angle_alpha   90.00
_cell.angle_beta   90.00
_cell.angle_gamma   90.00
#
_symmetry.space_group_name_H-M   'P 1'
#
loop_
_entity.id
_entity.type
_entity.pdbx_description
1 polymer ?
#
loop_
_entity_poly.entity_id
_entity_poly.type
_entity_poly.pdbx_seq_one_letter_code
_entity_poly.pdbx_strand_id
1 'polypeptide(L)'
;MRSPSGQLIYHYTRLETFLEHILTSKMLKMSPLISSRDPYERFSHEFYYPNSSLVTLADEMHFKSEMEYMQTLWKHSCYLCFVMPDEKSHYEGCDRLRMWDQYAEAHHGVCIGIDREQFETNFYNAGSNEENQKMYAAPVEYNHPIKYPVHTFFGIPVVPADEVANFSCAELVENNYGDFFFQKDLDYKDENE
;
A
#
# COMPACT_ATOMS: atom_id res chain seq x y z
N MET A 1 13.34 29.24 0.21
CA MET A 1 13.19 28.91 1.65
C MET A 1 12.96 27.42 1.69
N ARG A 2 13.74 26.68 2.47
CA ARG A 2 13.43 25.25 2.65
C ARG A 2 12.19 25.13 3.52
N SER A 3 11.23 24.31 3.11
CA SER A 3 10.09 23.96 3.96
C SER A 3 10.60 23.10 5.14
N PRO A 4 10.06 23.25 6.36
CA PRO A 4 10.37 22.32 7.44
C PRO A 4 10.19 20.86 7.00
N SER A 5 11.12 19.99 7.44
CA SER A 5 11.13 18.56 7.09
C SER A 5 9.74 17.93 7.34
N GLY A 6 9.20 17.23 6.34
CA GLY A 6 7.92 16.53 6.43
C GLY A 6 6.66 17.37 6.19
N GLN A 7 6.77 18.69 5.99
CA GLN A 7 5.60 19.52 5.62
C GLN A 7 5.12 19.26 4.20
N LEU A 8 6.04 19.01 3.26
CA LEU A 8 5.72 18.71 1.87
C LEU A 8 5.93 17.22 1.57
N ILE A 9 4.98 16.65 0.83
CA ILE A 9 5.05 15.31 0.23
C ILE A 9 4.99 15.46 -1.30
N TYR A 10 5.63 14.54 -2.03
CA TYR A 10 5.87 14.72 -3.47
C TYR A 10 5.28 13.60 -4.30
N HIS A 11 4.45 13.96 -5.29
CA HIS A 11 3.87 13.00 -6.22
C HIS A 11 4.51 13.13 -7.61
N TYR A 12 4.92 12.00 -8.16
CA TYR A 12 5.51 11.90 -9.50
C TYR A 12 4.49 11.36 -10.49
N THR A 13 4.37 12.01 -11.63
CA THR A 13 3.41 11.59 -12.66
C THR A 13 3.82 12.07 -14.06
N ARG A 14 3.12 11.57 -15.07
CA ARG A 14 3.33 11.95 -16.48
C ARG A 14 2.84 13.38 -16.72
N LEU A 15 3.49 14.08 -17.66
CA LEU A 15 3.13 15.46 -17.99
C LEU A 15 1.68 15.55 -18.50
N GLU A 16 1.28 14.62 -19.36
CA GLU A 16 -0.09 14.50 -19.87
C GLU A 16 -1.12 14.35 -18.74
N THR A 17 -0.88 13.42 -17.80
CA THR A 17 -1.77 13.21 -16.63
C THR A 17 -1.90 14.47 -15.78
N PHE A 18 -0.80 15.19 -15.58
CA PHE A 18 -0.84 16.45 -14.86
C PHE A 18 -1.66 17.52 -15.60
N LEU A 19 -1.39 17.76 -16.88
CA LEU A 19 -2.04 18.83 -17.64
C LEU A 19 -3.53 18.56 -17.84
N GLU A 20 -3.90 17.33 -18.18
CA GLU A 20 -5.27 16.99 -18.55
C GLU A 20 -6.17 16.73 -17.34
N HIS A 21 -5.63 16.12 -16.29
CA HIS A 21 -6.44 15.66 -15.15
C HIS A 21 -6.17 16.46 -13.88
N ILE A 22 -4.93 16.49 -13.41
CA ILE A 22 -4.62 17.04 -12.07
C ILE A 22 -4.74 18.56 -12.06
N LEU A 23 -4.21 19.25 -13.07
CA LEU A 23 -4.20 20.71 -13.11
C LEU A 23 -5.61 21.29 -13.16
N THR A 24 -6.49 20.66 -13.93
CA THR A 24 -7.88 21.07 -14.15
C THR A 24 -8.77 20.70 -12.97
N SER A 25 -8.70 19.45 -12.50
CA SER A 25 -9.59 18.96 -11.43
C SER A 25 -9.10 19.28 -10.02
N LYS A 26 -7.80 19.52 -9.84
CA LYS A 26 -7.12 19.57 -8.54
C LYS A 26 -7.27 18.29 -7.72
N MET A 27 -7.52 17.16 -8.38
CA MET A 27 -7.64 15.85 -7.75
C MET A 27 -6.50 14.94 -8.20
N LEU A 28 -6.09 14.05 -7.29
CA LEU A 28 -5.21 12.93 -7.60
C LEU A 28 -6.05 11.67 -7.76
N LYS A 29 -5.68 10.84 -8.72
CA LYS A 29 -6.34 9.57 -8.98
C LYS A 29 -5.57 8.46 -8.26
N MET A 30 -6.28 7.67 -7.46
CA MET A 30 -5.72 6.46 -6.88
C MET A 30 -5.61 5.37 -7.95
N SER A 31 -4.54 4.60 -7.89
CA SER A 31 -4.31 3.46 -8.79
C SER A 31 -4.76 2.16 -8.11
N PRO A 32 -5.28 1.16 -8.85
CA PRO A 32 -5.57 -0.15 -8.26
C PRO A 32 -4.29 -0.79 -7.71
N LEU A 33 -4.33 -1.38 -6.52
CA LEU A 33 -3.17 -1.99 -5.87
C LEU A 33 -2.53 -3.08 -6.74
N ILE A 34 -3.36 -3.85 -7.44
CA ILE A 34 -2.94 -4.89 -8.41
C ILE A 34 -2.13 -4.37 -9.62
N SER A 35 -2.04 -3.05 -9.79
CA SER A 35 -1.22 -2.39 -10.81
C SER A 35 0.15 -1.92 -10.30
N SER A 36 0.44 -2.16 -9.01
CA SER A 36 1.75 -1.84 -8.44
C SER A 36 2.89 -2.58 -9.15
N ARG A 37 4.06 -1.94 -9.13
CA ARG A 37 5.31 -2.48 -9.68
C ARG A 37 6.00 -3.41 -8.70
N ASP A 38 5.73 -3.31 -7.40
CA ASP A 38 6.25 -4.25 -6.41
C ASP A 38 5.41 -5.54 -6.47
N PRO A 39 6.02 -6.71 -6.75
CA PRO A 39 5.32 -7.99 -6.69
C PRO A 39 4.58 -8.25 -5.37
N TYR A 40 5.12 -7.81 -4.22
CA TYR A 40 4.49 -8.05 -2.92
C TYR A 40 3.22 -7.23 -2.71
N GLU A 41 3.17 -6.00 -3.23
CA GLU A 41 1.94 -5.21 -3.23
C GLU A 41 0.95 -5.70 -4.28
N ARG A 42 1.46 -6.18 -5.43
CA ARG A 42 0.62 -6.56 -6.55
C ARG A 42 -0.18 -7.85 -6.28
N PHE A 43 0.43 -8.84 -5.64
CA PHE A 43 -0.18 -10.14 -5.44
C PHE A 43 -0.84 -10.20 -4.06
N SER A 44 -2.08 -10.71 -4.03
CA SER A 44 -2.78 -10.93 -2.77
C SER A 44 -2.02 -11.94 -1.91
N HIS A 45 -2.04 -11.72 -0.60
CA HIS A 45 -1.46 -12.65 0.35
C HIS A 45 -2.24 -13.97 0.35
N GLU A 46 -1.52 -15.08 0.21
CA GLU A 46 -2.07 -16.42 0.37
C GLU A 46 -1.67 -16.98 1.72
N PHE A 47 -2.60 -17.67 2.38
CA PHE A 47 -2.36 -18.34 3.66
C PHE A 47 -2.59 -19.83 3.52
N TYR A 48 -1.82 -20.60 4.28
CA TYR A 48 -1.90 -22.06 4.28
C TYR A 48 -2.20 -22.56 5.68
N TYR A 49 -2.69 -23.78 5.81
CA TYR A 49 -2.79 -24.47 7.10
C TYR A 49 -2.28 -25.90 6.94
N PRO A 50 -1.70 -26.50 7.99
CA PRO A 50 -1.20 -27.87 7.91
C PRO A 50 -2.37 -28.85 7.81
N ASN A 51 -2.23 -29.87 6.95
CA ASN A 51 -3.19 -30.96 6.91
C ASN A 51 -3.22 -31.66 8.28
N SER A 52 -4.40 -31.70 8.90
CA SER A 52 -4.57 -32.11 10.28
C SER A 52 -5.96 -32.70 10.49
N SER A 53 -6.05 -33.72 11.35
CA SER A 53 -7.34 -34.28 11.78
C SER A 53 -8.18 -33.31 12.62
N LEU A 54 -7.61 -32.17 13.02
CA LEU A 54 -8.31 -31.11 13.76
C LEU A 54 -9.18 -30.24 12.84
N VAL A 55 -8.89 -30.20 11.54
CA VAL A 55 -9.62 -29.37 10.58
C VAL A 55 -10.78 -30.18 10.01
N THR A 56 -12.00 -29.69 10.20
CA THR A 56 -13.20 -30.28 9.63
C THR A 56 -13.47 -29.73 8.23
N LEU A 57 -14.32 -30.41 7.45
CA LEU A 57 -14.75 -29.88 6.14
C LEU A 57 -15.39 -28.49 6.24
N ALA A 58 -16.09 -28.20 7.33
CA ALA A 58 -16.68 -26.87 7.55
C ALA A 58 -15.59 -25.80 7.73
N ASP A 59 -14.52 -26.13 8.47
CA ASP A 59 -13.38 -25.23 8.67
C ASP A 59 -12.63 -24.98 7.35
N GLU A 60 -12.47 -26.01 6.50
CA GLU A 60 -11.89 -25.84 5.17
C GLU A 60 -12.73 -24.91 4.28
N MET A 61 -14.05 -25.07 4.31
CA MET A 61 -14.97 -24.21 3.56
C MET A 61 -14.94 -22.77 4.07
N HIS A 62 -14.91 -22.58 5.39
CA HIS A 62 -14.75 -21.26 6.03
C HIS A 62 -13.44 -20.60 5.59
N PHE A 63 -12.32 -21.30 5.75
CA PHE A 63 -11.01 -20.79 5.36
C PHE A 63 -10.95 -20.40 3.88
N LYS A 64 -11.56 -21.21 3.00
CA LYS A 64 -11.66 -20.90 1.58
C LYS A 64 -12.43 -19.60 1.34
N SER A 65 -13.55 -19.38 2.03
CA SER A 65 -14.31 -18.13 1.91
C SER A 65 -13.51 -16.91 2.40
N GLU A 66 -12.68 -17.07 3.44
CA GLU A 66 -11.77 -16.02 3.91
C GLU A 66 -10.67 -15.70 2.87
N MET A 67 -10.17 -16.71 2.14
CA MET A 67 -9.22 -16.47 1.05
C MET A 67 -9.88 -15.74 -0.13
N GLU A 68 -11.11 -16.10 -0.48
CA GLU A 68 -11.89 -15.39 -1.51
C GLU A 68 -12.19 -13.94 -1.10
N TYR A 69 -12.45 -13.70 0.18
CA TYR A 69 -12.56 -12.34 0.74
C TYR A 69 -11.25 -11.57 0.57
N MET A 70 -10.11 -12.13 0.97
CA MET A 70 -8.80 -11.47 0.85
C MET A 70 -8.47 -11.11 -0.60
N GLN A 71 -8.70 -12.02 -1.55
CA GLN A 71 -8.49 -11.75 -2.98
C GLN A 71 -9.39 -10.62 -3.49
N THR A 72 -10.65 -10.61 -3.06
CA THR A 72 -11.60 -9.55 -3.41
C THR A 72 -11.16 -8.22 -2.82
N LEU A 73 -10.81 -8.18 -1.54
CA LEU A 73 -10.31 -6.98 -0.88
C LEU A 73 -9.10 -6.42 -1.64
N TRP A 74 -8.10 -7.26 -1.92
CA TRP A 74 -6.88 -6.85 -2.63
C TRP A 74 -7.14 -6.27 -4.03
N LYS A 75 -8.06 -6.88 -4.77
CA LYS A 75 -8.45 -6.44 -6.12
C LYS A 75 -9.15 -5.08 -6.10
N HIS A 76 -9.88 -4.78 -5.04
CA HIS A 76 -10.65 -3.55 -4.88
C HIS A 76 -9.89 -2.46 -4.10
N SER A 77 -8.77 -2.81 -3.45
CA SER A 77 -7.86 -1.84 -2.85
C SER A 77 -7.20 -0.95 -3.90
N CYS A 78 -7.07 0.32 -3.56
CA CYS A 78 -6.40 1.32 -4.38
C CYS A 78 -5.34 2.03 -3.52
N TYR A 79 -4.34 2.60 -4.17
CA TYR A 79 -3.22 3.26 -3.50
C TYR A 79 -2.84 4.57 -4.21
N LEU A 80 -2.15 5.42 -3.47
CA LEU A 80 -1.54 6.65 -3.95
C LEU A 80 -0.23 6.85 -3.18
N CYS A 81 0.87 6.95 -3.91
CA CYS A 81 2.20 7.08 -3.32
C CYS A 81 2.69 8.53 -3.37
N PHE A 82 3.46 8.88 -2.35
CA PHE A 82 4.20 10.13 -2.27
C PHE A 82 5.61 9.85 -1.80
N VAL A 83 6.58 10.62 -2.26
CA VAL A 83 7.92 10.65 -1.68
C VAL A 83 7.91 11.58 -0.48
N MET A 84 8.46 11.10 0.63
CA MET A 84 8.83 11.95 1.75
C MET A 84 10.27 12.45 1.57
N PRO A 85 10.53 13.76 1.63
CA PRO A 85 11.90 14.27 1.57
C PRO A 85 12.69 13.81 2.80
N ASP A 86 13.91 13.30 2.59
CA ASP A 86 14.83 13.05 3.70
C ASP A 86 15.50 14.36 4.17
N GLU A 87 16.04 14.37 5.39
CA GLU A 87 16.74 15.55 5.94
C GLU A 87 17.94 15.99 5.09
N LYS A 88 18.48 15.07 4.28
CA LYS A 88 19.65 15.28 3.42
C LYS A 88 19.27 15.75 2.02
N SER A 89 17.98 15.84 1.70
CA SER A 89 17.48 16.13 0.37
C SER A 89 17.86 17.57 -0.01
N HIS A 90 18.42 17.72 -1.19
CA HIS A 90 18.84 19.02 -1.68
C HIS A 90 17.69 19.76 -2.38
N TYR A 91 16.76 18.99 -2.94
CA TYR A 91 15.63 19.49 -3.74
C TYR A 91 14.27 19.05 -3.19
N GLU A 92 14.20 18.81 -1.89
CA GLU A 92 12.97 18.51 -1.16
C GLU A 92 12.15 17.45 -1.90
N GLY A 93 12.65 16.21 -1.97
CA GLY A 93 11.92 15.11 -2.58
C GLY A 93 11.92 15.07 -4.12
N CYS A 94 12.22 16.17 -4.82
CA CYS A 94 12.37 16.20 -6.28
C CYS A 94 13.64 15.51 -6.81
N ASP A 95 14.57 15.14 -5.92
CA ASP A 95 15.88 14.56 -6.25
C ASP A 95 15.90 13.02 -6.30
N ARG A 96 14.73 12.37 -6.27
CA ARG A 96 14.61 10.92 -6.43
C ARG A 96 14.67 10.50 -7.89
N LEU A 97 15.87 10.15 -8.38
CA LEU A 97 16.10 9.74 -9.77
C LEU A 97 15.26 8.53 -10.19
N ARG A 98 15.10 7.54 -9.30
CA ARG A 98 14.26 6.37 -9.58
C ARG A 98 12.80 6.76 -9.82
N MET A 99 12.28 7.74 -9.08
CA MET A 99 10.91 8.21 -9.25
C MET A 99 10.72 8.94 -10.59
N TRP A 100 11.74 9.69 -11.01
CA TRP A 100 11.74 10.33 -12.33
C TRP A 100 11.74 9.31 -13.48
N ASP A 101 12.56 8.28 -13.39
CA ASP A 101 12.65 7.23 -14.39
C ASP A 101 11.34 6.43 -14.46
N GLN A 102 10.82 6.03 -13.31
CA GLN A 102 9.72 5.09 -13.20
C GLN A 102 8.34 5.74 -13.36
N TYR A 103 8.10 6.86 -12.67
CA TYR A 103 6.75 7.42 -12.52
C TYR A 103 6.56 8.75 -13.26
N ALA A 104 7.63 9.49 -13.55
CA ALA A 104 7.56 10.72 -14.33
C ALA A 104 8.14 10.56 -15.75
N GLU A 105 7.66 9.52 -16.45
CA GLU A 105 7.84 9.35 -17.90
C GLU A 105 9.31 9.46 -18.36
N ALA A 106 10.20 8.68 -17.74
CA ALA A 106 11.64 8.71 -18.04
C ALA A 106 12.20 10.15 -18.06
N HIS A 107 11.95 10.91 -16.98
CA HIS A 107 12.36 12.30 -16.78
C HIS A 107 11.60 13.38 -17.58
N HIS A 108 10.51 13.05 -18.28
CA HIS A 108 9.69 14.02 -19.05
C HIS A 108 8.40 14.46 -18.35
N GLY A 109 8.09 13.85 -17.21
CA GLY A 109 6.89 14.14 -16.42
C GLY A 109 7.05 15.33 -15.49
N VAL A 110 6.33 15.28 -14.37
CA VAL A 110 6.35 16.32 -13.35
C VAL A 110 6.47 15.73 -11.94
N CYS A 111 7.03 16.54 -11.04
CA CYS A 111 7.02 16.32 -9.60
C CYS A 111 6.16 17.42 -8.95
N ILE A 112 5.19 17.01 -8.14
CA ILE A 112 4.22 17.91 -7.51
C ILE A 112 4.45 17.89 -6.01
N GLY A 113 4.90 19.01 -5.44
CA GLY A 113 4.96 19.19 -3.99
C GLY A 113 3.59 19.58 -3.43
N ILE A 114 3.16 18.91 -2.36
CA ILE A 114 1.84 19.05 -1.76
C ILE A 114 2.01 19.24 -0.25
N ASP A 115 1.27 20.17 0.34
CA ASP A 115 1.21 20.33 1.80
C ASP A 115 0.53 19.12 2.43
N ARG A 116 1.30 18.39 3.24
CA ARG A 116 0.92 17.10 3.82
C ARG A 116 -0.30 17.22 4.71
N GLU A 117 -0.30 18.19 5.61
CA GLU A 117 -1.37 18.36 6.62
C GLU A 117 -2.69 18.70 5.94
N GLN A 118 -2.68 19.61 4.96
CA GLN A 118 -3.86 19.94 4.16
C GLN A 118 -4.34 18.74 3.34
N PHE A 119 -3.42 17.96 2.76
CA PHE A 119 -3.78 16.79 1.99
C PHE A 119 -4.41 15.70 2.86
N GLU A 120 -3.78 15.31 3.97
CA GLU A 120 -4.30 14.30 4.89
C GLU A 120 -5.66 14.71 5.45
N THR A 121 -5.83 15.98 5.82
CA THR A 121 -7.14 16.52 6.26
C THR A 121 -8.22 16.33 5.19
N ASN A 122 -7.92 16.69 3.93
CA ASN A 122 -8.87 16.54 2.83
C ASN A 122 -9.13 15.06 2.50
N PHE A 123 -8.11 14.21 2.59
CA PHE A 123 -8.18 12.78 2.34
C PHE A 123 -9.15 12.10 3.33
N TYR A 124 -8.97 12.33 4.63
CA TYR A 124 -9.85 11.75 5.65
C TYR A 124 -11.26 12.33 5.61
N ASN A 125 -11.42 13.63 5.31
CA ASN A 125 -12.73 14.26 5.14
C ASN A 125 -13.51 13.70 3.93
N ALA A 126 -12.81 13.33 2.85
CA ALA A 126 -13.44 12.69 1.71
C ALA A 126 -13.97 11.30 2.08
N GLY A 127 -13.18 10.51 2.81
CA GLY A 127 -13.54 9.15 3.24
C GLY A 127 -14.66 9.04 4.25
N SER A 128 -14.78 10.01 5.16
CA SER A 128 -15.80 9.98 6.20
C SER A 128 -17.24 10.10 5.67
N ASN A 129 -17.41 10.40 4.38
CA ASN A 129 -18.71 10.48 3.72
C ASN A 129 -19.18 9.17 3.10
N GLU A 130 -18.36 8.11 3.09
CA GLU A 130 -18.72 6.82 2.51
C GLU A 130 -18.78 5.71 3.57
N GLU A 131 -20.00 5.27 3.90
CA GLU A 131 -20.22 4.06 4.69
C GLU A 131 -19.57 2.89 3.92
N ASN A 132 -18.54 2.27 4.52
CA ASN A 132 -17.76 1.12 4.02
C ASN A 132 -16.45 1.40 3.27
N GLN A 133 -15.94 2.64 3.22
CA GLN A 133 -14.56 2.88 2.79
C GLN A 133 -13.61 3.00 3.98
N LYS A 134 -12.52 2.23 3.96
CA LYS A 134 -11.41 2.35 4.91
C LYS A 134 -10.26 3.08 4.22
N MET A 135 -9.78 4.13 4.87
CA MET A 135 -8.71 4.97 4.34
C MET A 135 -7.59 5.04 5.35
N TYR A 136 -6.38 4.76 4.87
CA TYR A 136 -5.17 4.70 5.68
C TYR A 136 -4.10 5.56 5.01
N ALA A 137 -3.26 6.21 5.82
CA ALA A 137 -2.04 6.86 5.37
C ALA A 137 -0.93 6.59 6.36
N ALA A 138 0.17 6.01 5.89
CA ALA A 138 1.35 5.70 6.69
C ALA A 138 2.61 5.70 5.79
N PRO A 139 3.80 5.92 6.38
CA PRO A 139 5.07 5.63 5.72
C PRO A 139 5.18 4.18 5.27
N VAL A 140 5.88 3.93 4.16
CA VAL A 140 6.15 2.57 3.70
C VAL A 140 7.38 2.00 4.41
N GLU A 141 7.25 0.78 4.95
CA GLU A 141 8.38 0.03 5.49
C GLU A 141 9.04 -0.83 4.41
N TYR A 142 10.36 -0.68 4.24
CA TYR A 142 11.12 -1.48 3.28
C TYR A 142 11.79 -2.65 3.98
N ASN A 143 11.36 -3.88 3.67
CA ASN A 143 11.80 -5.10 4.35
C ASN A 143 12.22 -6.19 3.34
N HIS A 144 13.15 -7.06 3.75
CA HIS A 144 13.45 -8.30 3.03
C HIS A 144 13.88 -9.40 4.02
N PRO A 145 13.13 -10.51 4.18
CA PRO A 145 11.82 -10.75 3.58
C PRO A 145 10.75 -9.78 4.13
N ILE A 146 9.62 -9.65 3.43
CA ILE A 146 8.45 -8.93 3.93
C ILE A 146 7.94 -9.57 5.24
N LYS A 147 7.27 -8.77 6.06
CA LYS A 147 6.68 -9.23 7.32
C LYS A 147 5.31 -9.83 7.05
N TYR A 148 4.97 -10.91 7.76
CA TYR A 148 3.63 -11.48 7.75
C TYR A 148 3.02 -11.36 9.14
N PRO A 149 1.75 -10.96 9.27
CA PRO A 149 1.06 -10.84 10.57
C PRO A 149 0.58 -12.18 11.13
N VAL A 150 1.13 -13.29 10.63
CA VAL A 150 0.80 -14.67 11.03
C VAL A 150 2.09 -15.48 11.17
N HIS A 151 1.97 -16.70 11.72
CA HIS A 151 3.10 -17.62 11.78
C HIS A 151 3.66 -17.89 10.39
N THR A 152 4.97 -18.07 10.29
CA THR A 152 5.62 -18.48 9.04
C THR A 152 6.32 -19.80 9.22
N PHE A 153 6.23 -20.66 8.21
CA PHE A 153 6.95 -21.92 8.12
C PHE A 153 7.76 -21.94 6.83
N PHE A 154 9.09 -21.90 6.93
CA PHE A 154 10.00 -21.69 5.79
C PHE A 154 9.64 -20.47 4.92
N GLY A 155 9.18 -19.38 5.56
CA GLY A 155 8.79 -18.14 4.87
C GLY A 155 7.40 -18.16 4.24
N ILE A 156 6.65 -19.26 4.39
CA ILE A 156 5.25 -19.36 3.95
C ILE A 156 4.36 -18.99 5.13
N PRO A 157 3.41 -18.05 4.98
CA PRO A 157 2.47 -17.70 6.05
C PRO A 157 1.47 -18.84 6.28
N VAL A 158 1.36 -19.27 7.53
CA VAL A 158 0.59 -20.44 7.97
C VAL A 158 -0.33 -20.07 9.13
N VAL A 159 -1.58 -20.51 9.03
CA VAL A 159 -2.57 -20.49 10.11
C VAL A 159 -2.53 -21.84 10.83
N PRO A 160 -2.34 -21.87 12.16
CA PRO A 160 -2.39 -23.09 12.95
C PRO A 160 -3.71 -23.85 12.76
N ALA A 161 -3.66 -25.19 12.75
CA ALA A 161 -4.83 -26.03 12.46
C ALA A 161 -6.00 -25.80 13.43
N ASP A 162 -5.71 -25.50 14.69
CA ASP A 162 -6.69 -25.19 15.74
C ASP A 162 -7.27 -23.77 15.67
N GLU A 163 -6.70 -22.90 14.84
CA GLU A 163 -7.17 -21.53 14.61
C GLU A 163 -8.01 -21.40 13.33
N VAL A 164 -7.95 -22.37 12.41
CA VAL A 164 -8.61 -22.32 11.09
C VAL A 164 -10.10 -22.00 11.20
N ALA A 165 -10.80 -22.58 12.18
CA ALA A 165 -12.24 -22.41 12.37
C ALA A 165 -12.65 -20.96 12.70
N ASN A 166 -11.76 -20.19 13.33
CA ASN A 166 -12.02 -18.81 13.74
C ASN A 166 -11.18 -17.79 12.96
N PHE A 167 -10.43 -18.25 11.95
CA PHE A 167 -9.59 -17.37 11.16
C PHE A 167 -10.46 -16.36 10.41
N SER A 168 -10.11 -15.07 10.51
CA SER A 168 -10.80 -14.00 9.78
C SER A 168 -9.79 -13.10 9.10
N CYS A 169 -9.84 -13.05 7.78
CA CYS A 169 -9.05 -12.12 6.97
C CYS A 169 -9.44 -10.67 7.26
N ALA A 170 -10.73 -10.39 7.50
CA ALA A 170 -11.20 -9.05 7.80
C ALA A 170 -10.60 -8.52 9.11
N GLU A 171 -10.62 -9.31 10.17
CA GLU A 171 -10.00 -8.94 11.45
C GLU A 171 -8.48 -8.89 11.37
N LEU A 172 -7.87 -9.84 10.66
CA LEU A 172 -6.41 -9.87 10.47
C LEU A 172 -5.93 -8.61 9.74
N VAL A 173 -6.62 -8.18 8.68
CA VAL A 173 -6.27 -6.96 7.96
C VAL A 173 -6.51 -5.72 8.81
N GLU A 174 -7.64 -5.64 9.52
CA GLU A 174 -7.92 -4.47 10.36
C GLU A 174 -6.84 -4.25 11.43
N ASN A 175 -6.40 -5.33 12.06
CA ASN A 175 -5.39 -5.27 13.12
C ASN A 175 -3.97 -5.08 12.59
N ASN A 176 -3.72 -5.34 11.30
CA ASN A 176 -2.37 -5.38 10.73
C ASN A 176 -2.27 -4.70 9.35
N TYR A 177 -3.10 -3.67 9.08
CA TYR A 177 -3.15 -3.04 7.76
C TYR A 177 -1.79 -2.49 7.29
N GLY A 178 -0.93 -2.08 8.24
CA GLY A 178 0.45 -1.65 7.97
C GLY A 178 1.28 -2.74 7.30
N ASP A 179 1.24 -3.95 7.86
CA ASP A 179 1.92 -5.12 7.31
C ASP A 179 1.29 -5.63 6.01
N PHE A 180 0.10 -5.17 5.61
CA PHE A 180 -0.45 -5.54 4.30
C PHE A 180 -0.19 -4.48 3.23
N PHE A 181 -0.42 -3.21 3.54
CA PHE A 181 -0.51 -2.15 2.53
C PHE A 181 0.63 -1.13 2.59
N PHE A 182 1.46 -1.16 3.63
CA PHE A 182 2.53 -0.18 3.85
C PHE A 182 3.89 -0.86 4.02
N GLN A 183 4.14 -1.89 3.22
CA GLN A 183 5.46 -2.48 3.10
C GLN A 183 5.82 -2.80 1.65
N LYS A 184 7.11 -2.69 1.36
CA LYS A 184 7.70 -2.99 0.05
C LYS A 184 8.97 -3.81 0.21
N ASP A 185 9.40 -4.47 -0.86
CA ASP A 185 10.70 -5.11 -0.89
C ASP A 185 11.83 -4.08 -0.71
N LEU A 186 12.90 -4.48 -0.04
CA LEU A 186 14.09 -3.65 0.18
C LEU A 186 14.68 -3.08 -1.12
N ASP A 187 14.51 -3.77 -2.25
CA ASP A 187 14.94 -3.30 -3.57
C ASP A 187 14.19 -2.06 -4.05
N TYR A 188 13.08 -1.66 -3.41
CA TYR A 188 12.31 -0.45 -3.72
C TYR A 188 12.61 0.72 -2.77
N LYS A 189 13.50 0.56 -1.79
CA LYS A 189 13.80 1.59 -0.76
C LYS A 189 14.19 2.98 -1.29
N ASP A 190 14.73 3.06 -2.50
CA ASP A 190 15.14 4.32 -3.11
C ASP A 190 13.93 5.19 -3.55
N GLU A 191 12.70 4.64 -3.50
CA GLU A 191 11.45 5.39 -3.69
C GLU A 191 11.16 6.29 -2.47
N ASN A 192 11.49 5.84 -1.26
CA ASN A 192 11.35 6.56 0.02
C ASN A 192 9.96 7.18 0.23
N GLU A 193 8.96 6.32 0.22
CA GLU A 193 7.53 6.65 0.32
C GLU A 193 7.01 6.82 1.76
#